data_AF-A0A4V1SYD5-F1
#
_entry.id   AF-A0A4V1SYD5-F1
#
_cell.length_a   1.000
_cell.length_b   1.000
_cell.length_c   1.000
_cell.angle_alpha   90.00
_cell.angle_beta   90.00
_cell.angle_gamma   90.00
#
_symmetry.space_group_name_H-M   'P 1'
#
loop_
_entity.id
_entity.type
_entity.pdbx_description
1 polymer ?
#
loop_
_entity_poly.entity_id
_entity_poly.type
_entity_poly.pdbx_seq_one_letter_code
_entity_poly.pdbx_strand_id
1 'polypeptide(L)' 'DTYTYTNTQGKTYTNTVLQILTHVVNHATYHRAQIATDMRQHSLEPLMTDYIAYARELNGEL' A
#
# COMPACT_ATOMS: atom_id res chain seq x y z
N ASP A 1 20.93 -6.57 -2.11
CA ASP A 1 20.78 -7.31 -3.38
C ASP A 1 19.77 -6.66 -4.31
N THR A 2 20.02 -6.78 -5.62
CA THR A 2 19.12 -6.33 -6.70
C THR A 2 18.47 -7.53 -7.37
N TYR A 3 17.26 -7.32 -7.92
CA TYR A 3 16.44 -8.33 -8.56
C TYR A 3 16.01 -7.83 -9.94
N THR A 4 16.11 -8.71 -10.94
CA THR A 4 15.71 -8.44 -12.32
C THR A 4 14.37 -9.10 -12.61
N TYR A 5 13.44 -8.36 -13.20
CA TYR A 5 12.11 -8.85 -13.57
C TYR A 5 11.65 -8.23 -14.89
N THR A 6 10.65 -8.85 -15.50
CA THR A 6 9.97 -8.34 -16.69
C THR A 6 8.56 -7.89 -16.29
N ASN A 7 8.21 -6.65 -16.61
CA ASN A 7 6.89 -6.13 -16.31
C ASN A 7 5.82 -6.67 -17.26
N THR A 8 4.55 -6.32 -17.02
CA THR A 8 3.41 -6.73 -17.86
C THR A 8 3.46 -6.22 -19.30
N GLN A 9 4.32 -5.25 -19.60
CA GLN A 9 4.56 -4.74 -20.96
C GLN A 9 5.72 -5.46 -21.66
N GLY A 10 6.29 -6.50 -21.06
CA GLY A 10 7.42 -7.24 -21.61
C GLY A 10 8.78 -6.53 -21.44
N LYS A 11 8.85 -5.43 -20.68
CA LYS A 11 10.08 -4.67 -20.48
C LYS A 11 10.81 -5.11 -19.22
N THR A 12 12.12 -5.30 -19.34
CA THR A 12 13.00 -5.74 -18.25
C THR A 12 13.48 -4.58 -17.40
N TYR A 13 13.48 -4.77 -16.09
CA TYR A 13 13.95 -3.82 -15.09
C TYR A 13 14.75 -4.54 -14.01
N THR A 14 15.62 -3.79 -13.34
CA THR A 14 16.39 -4.25 -12.18
C THR A 14 16.22 -3.25 -11.05
N ASN A 15 15.82 -3.73 -9.88
CA ASN A 15 15.59 -2.89 -8.69
C ASN A 15 16.14 -3.56 -7.43
N THR A 16 16.43 -2.77 -6.39
CA THR A 16 16.67 -3.33 -5.06
C THR A 16 15.36 -3.82 -4.44
N VAL A 17 15.44 -4.76 -3.51
CA VAL A 17 14.26 -5.19 -2.72
C VAL A 17 13.59 -3.99 -2.05
N LEU A 18 14.38 -3.06 -1.50
CA LEU A 18 13.86 -1.85 -0.87
C LEU A 18 13.04 -0.99 -1.83
N GLN A 19 13.50 -0.80 -3.07
CA GLN A 19 12.75 -0.05 -4.09
C GLN A 19 11.43 -0.75 -4.42
N ILE A 20 11.44 -2.08 -4.57
CA ILE A 20 10.25 -2.87 -4.87
C ILE A 20 9.24 -2.76 -3.71
N LEU A 21 9.66 -2.98 -2.47
CA LEU A 21 8.79 -2.89 -1.29
C LEU A 21 8.24 -1.47 -1.09
N THR A 22 9.07 -0.45 -1.28
CA THR A 22 8.63 0.96 -1.22
C THR A 22 7.54 1.24 -2.25
N HIS A 23 7.71 0.76 -3.49
CA HIS A 23 6.70 0.90 -4.53
C HIS A 23 5.39 0.21 -4.14
N VAL A 24 5.45 -1.05 -3.66
CA VAL A 24 4.27 -1.82 -3.27
C VAL A 24 3.48 -1.12 -2.16
N VAL A 25 4.15 -0.67 -1.09
CA VAL A 25 3.50 0.04 0.02
C VAL A 25 2.86 1.34 -0.45
N ASN A 26 3.56 2.13 -1.28
CA ASN A 26 3.03 3.38 -1.79
C ASN A 26 1.84 3.18 -2.75
N HIS A 27 1.92 2.19 -3.65
CA HIS A 27 0.85 1.85 -4.58
C HIS A 27 -0.39 1.32 -3.85
N ALA A 28 -0.20 0.55 -2.77
CA ALA A 28 -1.31 0.14 -1.90
C ALA A 28 -1.97 1.36 -1.24
N THR A 29 -1.19 2.31 -0.73
CA THR A 29 -1.72 3.57 -0.16
C THR A 29 -2.53 4.37 -1.18
N TYR A 30 -2.06 4.46 -2.43
CA TYR A 30 -2.79 5.12 -3.52
C TYR A 30 -4.19 4.50 -3.73
N HIS A 31 -4.29 3.17 -3.80
CA HIS A 31 -5.59 2.50 -3.93
C HIS A 31 -6.48 2.64 -2.70
N ARG A 32 -5.93 2.57 -1.48
CA ARG A 32 -6.71 2.82 -0.27
C ARG A 32 -7.29 4.24 -0.25
N ALA A 33 -6.54 5.23 -0.74
CA ALA A 33 -7.03 6.60 -0.85
C ALA A 33 -8.17 6.73 -1.88
N GLN A 34 -8.13 6.00 -3.00
CA GLN A 34 -9.23 5.95 -3.96
C GLN A 34 -10.51 5.39 -3.32
N ILE A 35 -10.41 4.28 -2.59
CA ILE A 35 -11.55 3.67 -1.88
C ILE A 35 -12.07 4.62 -0.80
N ALA A 36 -11.19 5.20 0.02
CA ALA A 36 -11.58 6.16 1.05
C ALA A 36 -12.30 7.39 0.47
N THR A 37 -11.89 7.82 -0.73
CA THR A 37 -12.56 8.91 -1.45
C THR A 37 -13.96 8.50 -1.90
N ASP A 38 -14.11 7.32 -2.49
CA ASP A 38 -15.40 6.77 -2.93
C ASP A 38 -16.37 6.56 -1.75
N MET A 39 -15.87 6.07 -0.62
CA MET A 39 -16.65 5.95 0.63
C MET A 39 -17.21 7.31 1.07
N ARG A 40 -16.36 8.35 1.10
CA ARG A 40 -16.79 9.72 1.46
C ARG A 40 -17.82 10.27 0.49
N GLN A 41 -17.69 10.01 -0.81
CA GLN A 41 -18.67 10.40 -1.83
C GLN A 41 -20.05 9.78 -1.57
N HIS A 42 -20.08 8.59 -0.98
CA HIS A 42 -21.30 7.90 -0.57
C HIS A 42 -21.69 8.14 0.91
N SER A 43 -21.12 9.17 1.56
CA SER A 43 -21.39 9.51 2.96
C SER A 43 -21.06 8.37 3.95
N LEU A 44 -20.09 7.52 3.61
CA LEU A 44 -19.54 6.47 4.47
C LEU A 44 -18.21 6.93 5.08
N GLU A 45 -17.95 6.52 6.32
CA GLU A 45 -16.67 6.77 6.99
C GLU A 45 -15.58 5.78 6.54
N PRO A 46 -14.43 6.26 6.02
CA PRO A 46 -13.33 5.37 5.63
C PRO A 46 -12.74 4.59 6.81
N LEU A 47 -12.37 3.35 6.56
CA LEU A 47 -11.70 2.51 7.55
C LEU A 47 -10.29 3.03 7.86
N MET A 48 -9.88 2.96 9.14
CA MET A 48 -8.51 3.20 9.56
C MET A 48 -7.60 2.09 9.00
N THR A 49 -6.55 2.46 8.28
CA THR A 49 -5.64 1.47 7.63
C THR A 49 -4.17 1.73 7.93
N ASP A 50 -3.88 2.58 8.92
CA ASP A 50 -2.51 2.88 9.31
C ASP A 50 -1.91 1.72 10.11
N TYR A 51 -0.68 1.38 9.77
CA TYR A 51 0.07 0.31 10.46
C TYR A 51 0.16 0.53 11.97
N ILE A 52 0.36 1.77 12.43
CA ILE A 52 0.49 2.05 13.87
C ILE A 52 -0.83 1.80 14.61
N ALA A 53 -1.97 2.11 14.00
CA ALA A 53 -3.26 1.79 14.59
C ALA A 53 -3.44 0.27 14.69
N TYR A 54 -3.14 -0.47 13.62
CA TYR A 54 -3.19 -1.93 13.63
C TYR A 54 -2.25 -2.55 14.69
N ALA A 55 -1.02 -2.05 14.80
CA ALA A 55 -0.05 -2.56 15.78
C ALA A 55 -0.53 -2.33 17.23
N ARG A 56 -1.15 -1.17 17.51
CA ARG A 56 -1.75 -0.88 18.81
C ARG A 56 -2.92 -1.79 19.12
N GLU A 57 -3.80 -2.04 18.15
CA GLU A 57 -4.92 -2.97 18.30
C GLU A 57 -4.43 -4.38 18.63
N LEU A 58 -3.42 -4.88 17.91
CA LEU A 58 -2.82 -6.19 18.14
C LEU A 58 -2.19 -6.31 19.55
N ASN A 59 -1.65 -5.21 20.07
CA ASN A 59 -1.06 -5.15 21.40
C ASN A 59 -2.08 -4.86 22.53
N GLY A 60 -3.36 -4.62 22.20
CA GLY A 60 -4.38 -4.23 23.18
C GLY A 60 -4.22 -2.79 23.72
N GLU A 61 -3.57 -1.92 22.95
CA GLU A 61 -3.34 -0.50 23.27
C GLU A 61 -4.44 0.43 22.72
N LEU A 62 -5.43 -0.12 22.01
CA LEU A 62 -6.61 0.56 21.47
C LEU A 62 -7.91 0.03 22.07
#